data_AF-A0A4Y2K5Y9-F1
#
_entry.id   AF-A0A4Y2K5Y9-F1
#
_cell.length_a   1.000
_cell.length_b   1.000
_cell.length_c   1.000
_cell.angle_alpha   90.00
_cell.angle_beta   90.00
_cell.angle_gamma   90.00
#
_symmetry.space_group_name_H-M   'P 1'
#
loop_
_entity.id
_entity.type
_entity.pdbx_description
1 polymer ?
#
loop_
_entity_poly.entity_id
_entity_poly.type
_entity_poly.pdbx_seq_one_letter_code
_entity_poly.pdbx_strand_id
1 'polypeptide(L)'
;MYTRGLYGEKNFPLNTLCSTVWGPPFFSQSMDRDCFKEITHLLCFDHKTERSERLKSDKFTLASALWYPLIENSATCYKPGVNLTVDEQLLPFKARGPFL
;
A
#
# COMPACT_ATOMS: atom_id res chain seq x y z
N MET A 1 2.04 -6.34 7.40
CA MET A 1 2.48 -6.12 6.00
C MET A 1 3.99 -6.32 5.82
N TYR A 2 4.85 -5.64 6.58
CA TYR A 2 6.32 -5.77 6.43
C TYR A 2 6.82 -7.22 6.62
N THR A 3 6.42 -7.88 7.70
CA THR A 3 6.78 -9.28 7.96
C THR A 3 6.34 -10.22 6.85
N ARG A 4 5.14 -10.04 6.29
CA ARG A 4 4.68 -10.79 5.12
C ARG A 4 5.61 -10.63 3.91
N GLY A 5 6.19 -9.46 3.71
CA GLY A 5 7.20 -9.23 2.67
C GLY A 5 8.48 -10.02 2.91
N LEU A 6 8.95 -10.12 4.16
CA LEU A 6 10.12 -10.94 4.53
C LEU A 6 9.90 -12.43 4.30
N TYR A 7 8.66 -12.91 4.44
CA TYR A 7 8.30 -14.29 4.13
C TYR A 7 8.37 -14.62 2.62
N GLY A 8 8.59 -13.64 1.74
CA GLY A 8 8.86 -13.84 0.30
C GLY A 8 7.65 -14.29 -0.53
N GLU A 9 6.49 -14.48 0.10
CA GLU A 9 5.32 -15.14 -0.46
C GLU A 9 4.27 -14.09 -0.89
N LYS A 10 4.26 -13.75 -2.19
CA LYS A 10 3.43 -12.66 -2.74
C LYS A 10 1.93 -12.87 -2.50
N ASN A 11 1.45 -14.12 -2.46
CA ASN A 11 0.02 -14.46 -2.48
C ASN A 11 -0.42 -15.48 -1.41
N PHE A 12 0.25 -15.56 -0.27
CA PHE A 12 -0.21 -16.45 0.79
C PHE A 12 -1.61 -16.07 1.30
N PRO A 13 -2.56 -17.02 1.36
CA PRO A 13 -3.88 -16.75 1.92
C PRO A 13 -3.77 -16.29 3.37
N LEU A 14 -4.53 -15.25 3.73
CA LEU A 14 -4.56 -14.72 5.10
C LEU A 14 -4.94 -15.80 6.13
N ASN A 15 -5.82 -16.74 5.75
CA ASN A 15 -6.22 -17.85 6.61
C ASN A 15 -5.03 -18.74 6.97
N THR A 16 -4.08 -18.93 6.05
CA THR A 16 -2.87 -19.72 6.29
C THR A 16 -1.88 -18.96 7.15
N LEU A 17 -1.66 -17.67 6.87
CA LEU A 17 -0.75 -16.82 7.65
C LEU A 17 -1.20 -16.68 9.11
N CYS A 18 -2.51 -16.50 9.34
CA CYS A 18 -3.10 -16.37 10.66
C CYS A 18 -3.54 -17.72 11.26
N SER A 19 -3.16 -18.85 10.66
CA SER A 19 -3.47 -20.17 11.23
C SER A 19 -2.70 -20.36 12.53
N THR A 20 -3.39 -20.77 13.59
CA THR A 20 -2.75 -21.10 14.88
C THR A 20 -1.94 -22.39 14.85
N VAL A 21 -2.16 -23.25 13.84
CA VAL A 21 -1.52 -24.56 13.71
C VAL A 21 -0.38 -24.53 12.69
N TRP A 22 -0.61 -23.91 11.54
CA TRP A 22 0.31 -23.95 10.39
C TRP A 22 0.92 -22.59 10.06
N GLY A 23 0.41 -21.52 10.67
CA GLY A 23 0.85 -20.15 10.42
C GLY A 23 1.96 -19.74 11.38
N PRO A 24 2.79 -18.76 11.00
CA PRO A 24 3.75 -18.18 11.92
C PRO A 24 3.03 -17.53 13.12
N PRO A 25 3.43 -17.84 14.37
CA PRO A 25 2.77 -17.32 15.57
C PRO A 25 2.68 -15.78 15.59
N PHE A 26 3.64 -15.10 14.96
CA PHE A 26 3.69 -13.65 14.84
C PHE A 26 2.37 -13.05 14.32
N PHE A 27 1.75 -13.63 13.27
CA PHE A 27 0.57 -13.03 12.67
C PHE A 27 -0.66 -13.16 13.56
N SER A 28 -0.91 -14.35 14.10
CA SER A 28 -2.04 -14.60 15.01
C SER A 28 -1.90 -13.90 16.36
N GLN A 29 -0.66 -13.67 16.82
CA GLN A 29 -0.40 -12.94 18.06
C GLN A 29 -0.46 -11.42 17.88
N SER A 30 -0.15 -10.90 16.69
CA SER A 30 -0.15 -9.46 16.44
C SER A 30 -1.56 -8.89 16.37
N MET A 31 -2.47 -9.56 15.67
CA MET A 31 -3.84 -9.09 15.46
C MET A 31 -4.74 -10.24 15.03
N ASP A 32 -6.02 -10.16 15.42
CA ASP A 32 -7.02 -11.08 14.90
C ASP A 32 -7.17 -10.96 13.37
N ARG A 33 -7.43 -12.10 12.72
CA ARG A 33 -7.55 -12.19 11.25
C ARG A 33 -8.68 -11.32 10.72
N ASP A 34 -9.84 -11.34 11.36
CA ASP A 34 -11.02 -10.66 10.86
C ASP A 34 -10.92 -9.17 11.12
N CYS A 35 -10.36 -8.77 12.26
CA CYS A 35 -9.96 -7.39 12.51
C CYS A 35 -9.01 -6.85 11.42
N PHE A 36 -7.99 -7.63 11.04
CA PHE A 36 -7.07 -7.24 9.96
C PHE A 36 -7.79 -7.07 8.61
N LYS A 37 -8.73 -7.96 8.28
CA LYS A 37 -9.54 -7.86 7.05
C LYS A 37 -10.41 -6.60 7.06
N GLU A 38 -11.06 -6.31 8.18
CA GLU A 38 -11.91 -5.13 8.33
C GLU A 38 -11.12 -3.84 8.16
N ILE A 39 -10.00 -3.70 8.86
CA ILE A 39 -9.13 -2.52 8.75
C ILE A 39 -8.66 -2.34 7.30
N THR A 40 -8.21 -3.43 6.66
CA THR A 40 -7.72 -3.38 5.27
C THR A 40 -8.83 -2.99 4.29
N HIS A 41 -10.06 -3.45 4.51
CA HIS A 41 -11.21 -3.10 3.67
C HIS A 41 -11.68 -1.66 3.88
N LEU A 42 -11.57 -1.12 5.09
CA LEU A 42 -12.01 0.23 5.44
C LEU A 42 -10.94 1.30 5.19
N LEU A 43 -9.69 0.90 4.94
CA LEU A 43 -8.57 1.81 4.71
C LEU A 43 -8.84 2.71 3.48
N CYS A 44 -8.95 4.01 3.74
CA CYS A 44 -9.11 5.06 2.73
C CYS A 44 -8.09 6.16 3.03
N PHE A 45 -7.50 6.76 2.00
CA PHE A 45 -6.46 7.79 2.15
C PHE A 45 -6.92 9.18 1.68
N ASP A 46 -8.22 9.35 1.51
CA ASP A 46 -8.82 10.56 1.01
C ASP A 46 -10.11 10.92 1.77
N HIS A 47 -10.52 12.19 1.65
CA HIS A 47 -11.75 12.67 2.24
C HIS A 47 -12.92 12.43 1.28
N LYS A 48 -13.82 11.51 1.68
CA LYS A 48 -15.01 11.14 0.88
C LYS A 48 -15.85 12.33 0.42
N THR A 49 -15.92 13.39 1.23
CA THR A 49 -16.69 14.61 0.97
C THR A 49 -16.14 15.45 -0.19
N GLU A 50 -14.82 15.45 -0.38
CA GLU A 50 -14.13 16.26 -1.40
C GLU A 50 -13.79 15.45 -2.65
N ARG A 51 -13.89 14.12 -2.57
CA ARG A 51 -13.48 13.18 -3.61
C ARG A 51 -14.05 13.53 -4.99
N SER A 52 -15.35 13.83 -5.08
CA SER A 52 -16.02 14.09 -6.36
C SER A 52 -15.48 15.33 -7.07
N GLU A 53 -15.16 16.38 -6.32
CA GLU A 53 -14.58 17.61 -6.86
C GLU A 53 -13.12 17.41 -7.24
N ARG A 54 -12.33 16.75 -6.37
CA ARG A 54 -10.92 16.51 -6.63
C ARG A 54 -10.67 15.56 -7.78
N LEU A 55 -11.53 14.55 -7.99
CA LEU A 55 -11.42 13.64 -9.14
C LEU A 55 -11.54 14.36 -10.50
N LYS A 56 -12.13 15.56 -10.55
CA LYS A 56 -12.23 16.34 -11.80
C LYS A 56 -10.87 16.86 -12.26
N SER A 57 -9.97 17.16 -11.31
CA SER A 57 -8.64 17.73 -11.59
C SER A 57 -7.49 16.74 -11.35
N ASP A 58 -7.63 15.85 -10.37
CA ASP A 58 -6.61 14.89 -9.94
C ASP A 58 -7.15 13.45 -10.03
N LYS A 59 -6.80 12.74 -11.11
CA LYS A 59 -7.13 11.31 -11.29
C LYS A 59 -6.53 10.43 -10.19
N PHE A 60 -5.49 10.91 -9.50
CA PHE A 60 -4.77 10.22 -8.43
C PHE A 60 -5.16 10.69 -7.03
N THR A 61 -6.29 11.41 -6.91
CA THR A 61 -6.71 12.02 -5.64
C THR A 61 -6.91 11.03 -4.49
N LEU A 62 -7.14 9.75 -4.77
CA LEU A 62 -7.35 8.73 -3.75
C LEU A 62 -6.08 8.40 -2.96
N ALA A 63 -4.90 8.72 -3.49
CA ALA A 63 -3.62 8.46 -2.84
C ALA A 63 -2.69 9.69 -2.83
N SER A 64 -3.04 10.78 -3.52
CA SER A 64 -2.17 11.95 -3.67
C SER A 64 -1.79 12.59 -2.34
N ALA A 65 -2.70 12.56 -1.35
CA ALA A 65 -2.44 13.07 0.00
C ALA A 65 -1.31 12.33 0.73
N LEU A 66 -1.04 11.06 0.40
CA LEU A 66 0.09 10.31 0.93
C LEU A 66 1.30 10.34 0.01
N TRP A 67 1.06 10.28 -1.30
CA TRP A 67 2.12 10.12 -2.29
C TRP A 67 3.02 11.34 -2.37
N TYR A 68 2.47 12.55 -2.49
CA TYR A 68 3.31 13.74 -2.64
C TYR A 68 4.19 14.01 -1.41
N PRO A 69 3.67 13.94 -0.17
CA PRO A 69 4.54 14.03 1.01
C PRO A 69 5.59 12.92 1.10
N LEU A 70 5.25 11.69 0.66
CA LEU A 70 6.23 10.60 0.62
C LEU A 70 7.40 10.91 -0.33
N ILE A 71 7.11 11.43 -1.53
CA ILE A 71 8.13 11.82 -2.50
C ILE A 71 8.98 12.98 -1.97
N GLU A 72 8.34 14.01 -1.39
CA GLU A 72 9.04 15.15 -0.81
C GLU A 72 9.97 14.74 0.33
N ASN A 73 9.49 13.89 1.23
CA ASN A 73 10.30 13.34 2.32
C ASN A 73 11.47 12.49 1.77
N SER A 74 11.24 11.73 0.71
CA SER A 74 12.30 10.90 0.11
C SER A 74 13.40 11.76 -0.52
N ALA A 75 13.02 12.84 -1.21
CA ALA A 75 13.94 13.78 -1.83
C ALA A 75 14.73 14.61 -0.80
N THR A 76 14.12 14.96 0.32
CA THR A 76 14.79 15.75 1.37
C THR A 76 15.74 14.91 2.24
N CYS A 77 15.46 13.62 2.42
CA CYS A 77 16.27 12.72 3.26
C CYS A 77 17.57 12.24 2.60
N TYR A 78 17.75 12.42 1.30
CA TYR A 78 18.90 11.85 0.57
C TYR A 78 19.48 12.84 -0.44
N LYS A 79 20.82 13.00 -0.42
CA LYS A 79 21.56 13.76 -1.43
C LYS A 79 22.14 12.79 -2.45
N PRO A 80 21.69 12.81 -3.72
CA PRO A 80 22.20 11.89 -4.72
C PRO A 80 23.65 12.21 -5.11
N GLY A 81 24.34 11.17 -5.59
CA GLY A 81 25.64 11.32 -6.25
C GLY A 81 25.52 11.88 -7.66
N VAL A 82 26.65 11.99 -8.36
CA VAL A 82 26.73 12.57 -9.71
C VAL A 82 25.99 11.74 -10.76
N ASN A 83 25.92 10.42 -10.58
CA ASN A 83 25.32 9.50 -11.53
C ASN A 83 23.89 9.16 -11.09
N LEU A 84 22.92 9.60 -11.90
CA LEU A 84 21.50 9.32 -11.72
C LEU A 84 20.98 8.52 -12.91
N THR A 85 20.06 7.60 -12.65
CA THR A 85 19.36 6.83 -13.68
C THR A 85 17.87 7.05 -13.52
N VAL A 86 17.18 7.23 -14.65
CA VAL A 86 15.72 7.34 -14.71
C VAL A 86 15.23 6.16 -15.51
N ASP A 87 14.28 5.42 -14.94
CA ASP A 87 13.66 4.25 -15.55
C ASP A 87 12.20 4.17 -15.09
N GLU A 88 11.38 3.40 -15.80
CA GLU A 88 9.98 3.18 -15.48
C GLU A 88 9.80 1.94 -14.60
N GLN A 89 8.93 2.04 -13.58
CA GLN A 89 8.53 0.90 -12.76
C GLN A 89 7.04 0.65 -12.90
N LEU A 90 6.68 -0.47 -13.53
CA LEU A 90 5.29 -0.90 -13.66
C LEU A 90 4.82 -1.62 -12.39
N LEU A 91 3.76 -1.09 -11.77
CA LEU A 91 3.07 -1.75 -10.67
C LEU A 91 1.91 -2.59 -11.21
N PRO A 92 1.96 -3.92 -11.10
CA PRO A 92 0.90 -4.77 -11.64
C PRO A 92 -0.41 -4.53 -10.87
N PHE A 93 -1.42 -4.01 -11.57
CA PHE A 93 -2.73 -3.73 -11.03
C PHE A 93 -3.81 -4.30 -11.96
N LYS A 94 -4.78 -5.02 -11.41
CA LYS A 94 -5.88 -5.67 -12.15
C LYS A 94 -7.25 -5.08 -11.86
N ALA A 95 -7.33 -3.98 -11.12
CA ALA A 95 -8.62 -3.33 -10.84
C ALA A 95 -8.93 -2.25 -11.89
N ARG A 96 -10.21 -1.93 -12.01
CA ARG A 96 -10.67 -0.82 -12.85
C ARG A 96 -10.17 0.49 -12.23
N GLY A 97 -9.51 1.31 -13.03
CA GLY A 97 -9.00 2.61 -12.59
C GLY A 97 -8.84 3.56 -13.77
N PRO A 98 -8.72 4.88 -13.51
CA PRO A 98 -8.65 5.91 -14.55
C PRO A 98 -7.28 6.02 -15.23
N PHE A 99 -6.35 5.12 -14.90
CA PHE A 99 -4.95 5.09 -15.37
C PHE A 99 -4.70 4.05 -16.47
N LEU A 100 -5.76 3.36 -16.90
CA LEU A 100 -5.78 2.42 -18.02
C LEU A 100 -6.67 2.97 -19.14
#